data_AF-A0A3B3RVV3-F1
#
_entry.id   AF-A0A3B3RVV3-F1
#
_cell.length_a   1.000
_cell.length_b   1.000
_cell.length_c   1.000
_cell.angle_alpha   90.00
_cell.angle_beta   90.00
_cell.angle_gamma   90.00
#
_symmetry.space_group_name_H-M   'P 1'
#
loop_
_entity.id
_entity.type
_entity.pdbx_description
1 polymer ?
#
loop_
_entity_poly.entity_id
_entity_poly.type
_entity_poly.pdbx_seq_one_letter_code
_entity_poly.pdbx_strand_id
1 'polypeptide(L)'
;MAGQEGGSQDQVSSGTEHDAVPALSGSLYRQKREKELRKRLNHFLSDLAILGSLQGFRYFQPWLRGREELLLTVVNEDQGWFSPGFPVSAASSLTSPSSDSSSSDAGTPPPGEPPPQAPHQQSSRNGEAHLLPASPSEREIAVPEMNCTLFLLAGYAKYGRPYAWIRSNHERLVNIGGTDSLVRDTPMKLKSITDWCSQGTRVWDIVSELVGLCTVPPPVNPFSLDMCYLQTLSLQERFLVSGAIINFLEMLLVYTSRDQPFYDKVMEEVDILRRLHIRSLWEVQKHRGTTSPSNQ
;
A
#
# COMPACT_ATOMS: atom_id res chain seq x y z
N MET A 1 78.09 -0.75 -43.95
CA MET A 1 77.67 -2.13 -43.69
C MET A 1 76.16 -2.09 -43.52
N ALA A 2 75.33 -2.38 -44.54
CA ALA A 2 75.04 -3.71 -45.13
C ALA A 2 74.58 -4.71 -44.05
N GLY A 3 73.46 -5.44 -44.09
CA GLY A 3 72.32 -5.65 -45.00
C GLY A 3 71.13 -6.16 -44.11
N GLN A 4 69.87 -6.04 -44.50
CA GLN A 4 69.09 -6.89 -45.44
C GLN A 4 68.58 -8.23 -44.84
N GLU A 5 67.24 -8.33 -44.80
CA GLU A 5 66.33 -9.47 -44.98
C GLU A 5 66.36 -10.74 -44.09
N GLY A 6 65.15 -11.22 -43.77
CA GLY A 6 64.91 -12.60 -43.31
C GLY A 6 63.52 -12.79 -42.68
N GLY A 7 62.51 -13.05 -43.49
CA GLY A 7 61.20 -13.50 -43.03
C GLY A 7 61.17 -14.99 -42.67
N SER A 8 60.19 -15.39 -41.86
CA SER A 8 59.59 -16.73 -41.90
C SER A 8 58.18 -16.69 -41.31
N GLN A 9 57.24 -17.13 -42.14
CA GLN A 9 55.90 -17.55 -41.76
C GLN A 9 55.99 -18.83 -40.95
N ASP A 10 55.14 -18.98 -39.93
CA ASP A 10 54.54 -20.26 -39.60
C ASP A 10 53.06 -20.04 -39.27
N GLN A 11 52.21 -20.58 -40.14
CA GLN A 11 50.81 -20.83 -39.87
C GLN A 11 50.70 -22.15 -39.11
N VAL A 12 50.02 -22.15 -37.96
CA VAL A 12 49.27 -23.34 -37.52
C VAL A 12 47.90 -22.88 -37.00
N SER A 13 46.87 -23.27 -37.76
CA SER A 13 45.47 -23.32 -37.34
C SER A 13 45.28 -24.30 -36.19
N SER A 14 44.46 -23.97 -35.19
CA SER A 14 43.31 -24.82 -34.80
C SER A 14 42.59 -24.26 -33.57
N GLY A 15 41.25 -24.37 -33.57
CA GLY A 15 40.48 -24.52 -32.34
C GLY A 15 39.87 -23.26 -31.75
N THR A 16 38.88 -22.69 -32.43
CA THR A 16 37.86 -21.85 -31.79
C THR A 16 36.98 -22.75 -30.89
N GLU A 17 37.38 -22.97 -29.64
CA GLU A 17 36.44 -23.43 -28.61
C GLU A 17 35.61 -22.22 -28.17
N HIS A 18 34.48 -22.04 -28.84
CA HIS A 18 33.35 -21.34 -28.26
C HIS A 18 32.87 -22.16 -27.06
N ASP A 19 33.36 -21.78 -25.86
CA ASP A 19 32.74 -22.17 -24.60
C ASP A 19 31.29 -21.70 -24.62
N ALA A 20 30.40 -22.61 -25.00
CA ALA A 20 28.96 -22.47 -24.85
C ALA A 20 28.65 -22.50 -23.34
N VAL A 21 28.71 -21.33 -22.70
CA VAL A 21 28.18 -21.13 -21.36
C VAL A 21 26.70 -21.54 -21.38
N PRO A 22 26.28 -22.50 -20.52
CA PRO A 22 24.99 -23.14 -20.69
C PRO A 22 23.84 -22.19 -20.35
N ALA A 23 23.03 -21.84 -21.37
CA ALA A 23 21.82 -21.02 -21.26
C ALA A 23 20.78 -21.55 -20.23
N LEU A 24 20.91 -22.82 -19.82
CA LEU A 24 20.10 -23.46 -18.77
C LEU A 24 20.30 -22.83 -17.38
N SER A 25 21.51 -22.32 -17.11
CA SER A 25 21.82 -21.62 -15.86
C SER A 25 20.99 -20.33 -15.74
N GLY A 26 20.98 -19.50 -16.78
CA GLY A 26 20.25 -18.22 -16.80
C GLY A 26 18.74 -18.36 -16.64
N SER A 27 18.14 -19.44 -17.17
CA SER A 27 16.71 -19.73 -17.03
C SER A 27 16.32 -20.06 -15.58
N LEU A 28 17.10 -20.91 -14.91
CA LEU A 28 16.87 -21.28 -13.52
C LEU A 28 17.10 -20.10 -12.56
N TYR A 29 18.14 -19.28 -12.80
CA TYR A 29 18.37 -18.06 -12.02
C TYR A 29 17.21 -17.05 -12.18
N ARG A 30 16.69 -16.87 -13.39
CA ARG A 30 15.53 -16.01 -13.65
C ARG A 30 14.30 -16.51 -12.91
N GLN A 31 14.01 -17.81 -12.96
CA GLN A 31 12.88 -18.41 -12.27
C GLN A 31 13.01 -18.29 -10.73
N LYS A 32 14.22 -18.48 -10.18
CA LYS A 32 14.48 -18.30 -8.75
C LYS A 32 14.24 -16.86 -8.31
N ARG A 33 14.72 -15.88 -9.09
CA ARG A 33 14.51 -14.44 -8.84
C ARG A 33 13.03 -14.07 -8.89
N GLU A 34 12.29 -14.57 -9.88
CA GLU A 34 10.87 -14.31 -10.01
C GLU A 34 10.06 -14.88 -8.83
N LYS A 35 10.38 -16.10 -8.40
CA LYS A 35 9.78 -16.71 -7.20
C LYS A 35 10.02 -15.87 -5.95
N GLU A 36 11.24 -15.35 -5.77
CA GLU A 36 11.59 -14.49 -4.64
C GLU A 36 10.84 -13.15 -4.68
N LEU A 37 10.75 -12.50 -5.86
CA LEU A 37 9.99 -11.26 -6.02
C LEU A 37 8.49 -11.47 -5.71
N ARG A 38 7.90 -12.56 -6.19
CA ARG A 38 6.51 -12.92 -5.87
C ARG A 38 6.31 -13.13 -4.37
N LYS A 39 7.25 -13.82 -3.70
CA LYS A 39 7.20 -14.02 -2.25
C LYS A 39 7.26 -12.70 -1.49
N ARG A 40 8.16 -11.79 -1.89
CA ARG A 40 8.27 -10.45 -1.30
C ARG A 40 7.01 -9.62 -1.53
N LEU A 41 6.44 -9.67 -2.73
CA LEU A 41 5.19 -8.99 -3.04
C LEU A 41 4.05 -9.51 -2.17
N ASN A 42 3.95 -10.83 -1.98
CA ASN A 42 2.93 -11.41 -1.09
C ASN A 42 3.10 -10.94 0.36
N HIS A 43 4.33 -10.82 0.87
CA HIS A 43 4.55 -10.23 2.19
C HIS A 43 4.12 -8.77 2.25
N PHE A 44 4.45 -7.98 1.22
CA PHE A 44 4.01 -6.59 1.12
C PHE A 44 2.49 -6.47 1.14
N LEU A 45 1.78 -7.31 0.35
CA LEU A 45 0.32 -7.34 0.31
C LEU A 45 -0.30 -7.79 1.64
N SER A 46 0.33 -8.73 2.33
CA SER A 46 -0.09 -9.14 3.68
C SER A 46 0.03 -7.97 4.66
N ASP A 47 1.13 -7.23 4.64
CA ASP A 47 1.28 -6.06 5.51
C ASP A 47 0.32 -4.94 5.14
N LEU A 48 0.08 -4.74 3.84
CA LEU A 48 -0.87 -3.76 3.31
C LEU A 48 -2.28 -4.03 3.87
N ALA A 49 -2.71 -5.30 3.87
CA ALA A 49 -3.99 -5.72 4.43
C ALA A 49 -4.07 -5.50 5.95
N ILE A 50 -2.99 -5.80 6.68
CA ILE A 50 -2.92 -5.55 8.12
C ILE A 50 -3.04 -4.05 8.38
N LEU A 51 -2.19 -3.23 7.78
CA LEU A 51 -2.20 -1.78 7.93
C LEU A 51 -3.57 -1.18 7.56
N GLY A 52 -4.17 -1.63 6.46
CA GLY A 52 -5.47 -1.16 5.98
C GLY A 52 -6.66 -1.50 6.87
N SER A 53 -6.48 -2.36 7.87
CA SER A 53 -7.48 -2.68 8.88
C SER A 53 -7.36 -1.84 10.16
N LEU A 54 -6.34 -0.99 10.26
CA LEU A 54 -6.03 -0.22 11.46
C LEU A 54 -6.60 1.20 11.37
N GLN A 55 -6.85 1.78 12.54
CA GLN A 55 -7.30 3.17 12.71
C GLN A 55 -6.69 3.75 13.99
N GLY A 56 -6.69 5.07 14.13
CA GLY A 56 -6.20 5.76 15.33
C GLY A 56 -4.73 6.20 15.27
N PHE A 57 -4.18 6.37 14.07
CA PHE A 57 -2.90 7.07 13.88
C PHE A 57 -3.15 8.57 13.69
N ARG A 58 -2.25 9.40 14.24
CA ARG A 58 -2.40 10.86 14.23
C ARG A 58 -2.15 11.48 12.85
N TYR A 59 -1.17 10.97 12.11
CA TYR A 59 -0.67 11.64 10.89
C TYR A 59 -1.19 11.02 9.60
N PHE A 60 -1.77 9.83 9.67
CA PHE A 60 -2.29 9.17 8.50
C PHE A 60 -3.49 8.30 8.82
N GLN A 61 -4.30 8.03 7.82
CA GLN A 61 -5.41 7.11 7.89
C GLN A 61 -5.36 6.15 6.70
N PRO A 62 -5.16 4.84 6.95
CA PRO A 62 -5.19 3.84 5.90
C PRO A 62 -6.64 3.39 5.65
N TRP A 63 -6.96 3.07 4.40
CA TRP A 63 -8.24 2.48 4.00
C TRP A 63 -8.00 1.42 2.93
N LEU A 64 -8.33 0.17 3.25
CA LEU A 64 -8.16 -0.93 2.32
C LEU A 64 -9.23 -0.88 1.22
N ARG A 65 -8.81 -0.52 0.00
CA ARG A 65 -9.69 -0.46 -1.18
C ARG A 65 -9.91 -1.85 -1.77
N GLY A 66 -8.88 -2.68 -1.76
CA GLY A 66 -8.92 -4.01 -2.33
C GLY A 66 -7.75 -4.87 -1.87
N ARG A 67 -7.62 -6.08 -2.45
CA ARG A 67 -6.55 -7.02 -2.07
C ARG A 67 -5.14 -6.52 -2.40
N GLU A 68 -5.02 -5.66 -3.40
CA GLU A 68 -3.74 -5.14 -3.88
C GLU A 68 -3.62 -3.62 -3.73
N GLU A 69 -4.62 -2.96 -3.12
CA GLU A 69 -4.76 -1.50 -3.11
C GLU A 69 -5.17 -0.96 -1.74
N LEU A 70 -4.47 0.09 -1.31
CA LEU A 70 -4.72 0.85 -0.08
C LEU A 70 -4.77 2.33 -0.42
N LEU A 71 -5.81 3.03 0.03
CA LEU A 71 -5.79 4.49 0.10
C LEU A 71 -5.13 4.92 1.43
N LEU A 72 -4.25 5.90 1.37
CA LEU A 72 -3.59 6.47 2.53
C LEU A 72 -3.81 7.97 2.54
N THR A 73 -4.58 8.44 3.50
CA THR A 73 -4.75 9.88 3.76
C THR A 73 -3.65 10.31 4.71
N VAL A 74 -2.90 11.37 4.40
CA VAL A 74 -1.80 11.88 5.22
C VAL A 74 -2.01 13.36 5.53
N VAL A 75 -1.83 13.74 6.79
CA VAL A 75 -2.02 15.11 7.27
C VAL A 75 -0.88 16.03 6.80
N ASN A 76 -1.26 17.22 6.34
CA ASN A 76 -0.33 18.20 5.77
C ASN A 76 0.31 19.12 6.83
N GLU A 77 -0.43 19.50 7.86
CA GLU A 77 0.01 20.41 8.92
C GLU A 77 -0.43 19.88 10.29
N ASP A 78 0.49 19.84 11.26
CA ASP A 78 0.22 19.31 12.60
C ASP A 78 -0.46 20.33 13.55
N GLN A 79 -1.21 21.31 13.02
CA GLN A 79 -1.85 22.36 13.82
C GLN A 79 -3.12 21.88 14.57
N GLY A 80 -3.10 20.67 15.14
CA GLY A 80 -4.19 20.13 15.96
C GLY A 80 -5.18 19.24 15.21
N TRP A 81 -4.69 18.45 14.24
CA TRP A 81 -5.51 17.41 13.61
C TRP A 81 -6.02 16.42 14.66
N PHE A 82 -7.34 16.23 14.69
CA PHE A 82 -8.00 15.15 15.41
C PHE A 82 -8.41 14.11 14.37
N SER A 83 -8.14 12.83 14.61
CA SER A 83 -8.59 11.78 13.71
C SER A 83 -10.12 11.89 13.56
N PRO A 84 -10.66 12.24 12.36
CA PRO A 84 -12.08 12.22 12.16
C PRO A 84 -12.45 10.75 12.30
N GLY A 85 -13.19 10.39 13.36
CA GLY A 85 -13.74 9.06 13.46
C GLY A 85 -14.68 8.86 12.29
N PHE A 86 -14.17 8.38 11.16
CA PHE A 86 -15.02 8.11 10.01
C PHE A 86 -15.93 6.95 10.39
N PRO A 87 -17.25 7.08 10.21
CA PRO A 87 -18.13 5.94 10.35
C PRO A 87 -17.66 4.89 9.34
N VAL A 88 -17.24 3.73 9.84
CA VAL A 88 -17.01 2.55 9.01
C VAL A 88 -18.26 2.39 8.15
N SER A 89 -18.12 2.58 6.84
CA SER A 89 -19.22 2.37 5.91
C SER A 89 -19.72 0.94 6.08
N ALA A 90 -21.04 0.80 6.21
CA ALA A 90 -21.80 -0.43 6.36
C ALA A 90 -21.70 -1.38 5.15
N ALA A 91 -20.55 -1.45 4.47
CA ALA A 91 -20.30 -2.35 3.35
C ALA A 91 -20.15 -3.82 3.79
N SER A 92 -19.94 -4.08 5.09
CA SER A 92 -19.96 -5.44 5.66
C SER A 92 -21.37 -5.94 6.01
N SER A 93 -22.41 -5.13 5.80
CA SER A 93 -23.82 -5.50 6.05
C SER A 93 -24.56 -5.97 4.79
N LEU A 94 -23.85 -6.48 3.78
CA LEU A 94 -24.50 -7.29 2.73
C LEU A 94 -24.69 -8.71 3.26
N THR A 95 -25.67 -8.85 4.17
CA THR A 95 -26.38 -10.12 4.28
C THR A 95 -27.03 -10.36 2.94
N SER A 96 -26.64 -11.44 2.28
CA SER A 96 -27.24 -11.91 1.05
C SER A 96 -28.76 -12.08 1.28
N PRO A 97 -29.65 -11.39 0.55
CA PRO A 97 -31.03 -11.81 0.51
C PRO A 97 -31.04 -13.10 -0.30
N SER A 98 -31.29 -14.20 0.39
CA SER A 98 -31.70 -15.46 -0.20
C SER A 98 -32.85 -15.20 -1.17
N SER A 99 -32.71 -15.77 -2.37
CA SER A 99 -33.72 -15.85 -3.41
C SER A 99 -35.05 -16.30 -2.83
N ASP A 100 -36.07 -15.44 -2.90
CA ASP A 100 -37.45 -15.88 -2.84
C ASP A 100 -38.22 -15.31 -4.03
N SER A 101 -38.65 -16.26 -4.86
CA SER A 101 -39.51 -16.09 -6.01
C SER A 101 -40.91 -15.68 -5.56
N SER A 102 -41.39 -14.52 -6.03
CA SER A 102 -42.83 -14.31 -6.22
C SER A 102 -43.08 -13.36 -7.39
N SER A 103 -44.02 -13.79 -8.22
CA SER A 103 -44.41 -13.28 -9.52
C SER A 103 -45.38 -12.09 -9.44
N SER A 104 -45.62 -11.48 -10.61
CA SER A 104 -46.67 -10.51 -11.02
C SER A 104 -46.21 -9.05 -10.99
N ASP A 105 -46.51 -8.15 -11.93
CA ASP A 105 -47.05 -8.19 -13.30
C ASP A 105 -46.90 -6.74 -13.85
N ALA A 106 -46.95 -6.60 -15.17
CA ALA A 106 -47.29 -5.41 -15.96
C ALA A 106 -46.31 -4.23 -16.08
N GLY A 107 -45.87 -3.97 -17.33
CA GLY A 107 -45.36 -2.65 -17.73
C GLY A 107 -44.37 -2.63 -18.91
N THR A 108 -44.81 -3.04 -20.11
CA THR A 108 -44.10 -2.78 -21.38
C THR A 108 -43.91 -1.28 -21.65
N PRO A 109 -42.73 -0.80 -22.07
CA PRO A 109 -42.59 0.48 -22.76
C PRO A 109 -42.45 0.29 -24.30
N PRO A 110 -42.85 1.29 -25.12
CA PRO A 110 -42.92 1.19 -26.58
C PRO A 110 -41.54 1.36 -27.26
N PRO A 111 -41.42 0.95 -28.55
CA PRO A 111 -40.14 0.91 -29.25
C PRO A 111 -39.83 2.23 -29.95
N GLY A 112 -38.60 2.73 -29.80
CA GLY A 112 -38.05 3.72 -30.71
C GLY A 112 -37.19 4.80 -30.06
N GLU A 113 -35.96 4.46 -29.70
CA GLU A 113 -34.83 5.40 -29.76
C GLU A 113 -33.49 4.62 -29.67
N PRO A 114 -32.53 4.84 -30.58
CA PRO A 114 -31.22 4.17 -30.52
C PRO A 114 -30.29 4.86 -29.51
N PRO A 115 -29.50 4.11 -28.70
CA PRO A 115 -28.53 4.71 -27.81
C PRO A 115 -27.30 5.25 -28.58
N PRO A 116 -26.72 6.39 -28.14
CA PRO A 116 -25.55 6.97 -28.79
C PRO A 116 -24.29 6.12 -28.58
N GLN A 117 -23.56 5.90 -29.68
CA GLN A 117 -22.32 5.13 -29.76
C GLN A 117 -21.22 5.75 -28.89
N ALA A 118 -20.58 4.91 -28.05
CA ALA A 118 -19.32 5.24 -27.40
C ALA A 118 -18.17 5.26 -28.43
N PRO A 119 -17.18 6.18 -28.33
CA PRO A 119 -16.06 6.20 -29.26
C PRO A 119 -15.13 5.01 -29.01
N HIS A 120 -14.99 4.14 -30.01
CA HIS A 120 -13.91 3.18 -30.11
C HIS A 120 -12.56 3.91 -30.24
N GLN A 121 -11.79 3.98 -29.16
CA GLN A 121 -10.34 4.14 -29.27
C GLN A 121 -9.74 2.77 -29.61
N GLN A 122 -9.57 2.52 -30.91
CA GLN A 122 -8.58 1.55 -31.38
C GLN A 122 -7.19 2.16 -31.16
N SER A 123 -6.45 1.68 -30.16
CA SER A 123 -5.00 1.87 -30.12
C SER A 123 -4.29 0.57 -30.51
N SER A 124 -3.66 0.68 -31.67
CA SER A 124 -2.61 -0.13 -32.27
C SER A 124 -1.82 -1.00 -31.30
N ARG A 125 -1.91 -2.32 -31.50
CA ARG A 125 -0.92 -3.31 -31.07
C ARG A 125 0.44 -3.00 -31.73
N ASN A 126 1.41 -2.50 -30.97
CA ASN A 126 2.83 -2.87 -31.12
C ASN A 126 3.71 -2.22 -30.02
N GLY A 127 4.41 -3.05 -29.24
CA GLY A 127 5.51 -2.64 -28.36
C GLY A 127 5.24 -2.68 -26.86
N GLU A 128 5.10 -3.87 -26.26
CA GLU A 128 5.18 -4.05 -24.79
C GLU A 128 6.63 -3.85 -24.29
N ALA A 129 7.05 -2.59 -24.20
CA ALA A 129 8.24 -2.20 -23.47
C ALA A 129 7.82 -1.32 -22.28
N HIS A 130 7.83 -1.90 -21.08
CA HIS A 130 7.89 -1.23 -19.77
C HIS A 130 7.07 0.07 -19.61
N LEU A 131 5.77 0.05 -19.93
CA LEU A 131 4.90 1.15 -19.55
C LEU A 131 4.73 1.18 -18.03
N LEU A 132 4.81 2.38 -17.44
CA LEU A 132 4.53 2.60 -16.03
C LEU A 132 3.10 2.14 -15.73
N PRO A 133 2.84 1.63 -14.51
CA PRO A 133 1.48 1.27 -14.14
C PRO A 133 0.59 2.52 -14.20
N ALA A 134 -0.42 2.46 -15.08
CA ALA A 134 -1.45 3.48 -15.12
C ALA A 134 -2.26 3.41 -13.82
N SER A 135 -2.62 4.57 -13.30
CA SER A 135 -3.40 4.70 -12.07
C SER A 135 -4.87 4.31 -12.31
N PRO A 136 -5.54 3.59 -11.38
CA PRO A 136 -6.99 3.36 -11.43
C PRO A 136 -7.82 4.66 -11.33
N SER A 137 -9.06 4.63 -11.83
CA SER A 137 -9.91 5.83 -11.96
C SER A 137 -10.28 6.51 -10.64
N GLU A 138 -10.17 7.84 -10.62
CA GLU A 138 -10.39 8.79 -9.50
C GLU A 138 -11.87 8.94 -9.08
N ARG A 139 -12.82 8.56 -9.94
CA ARG A 139 -14.27 8.79 -9.78
C ARG A 139 -14.93 8.11 -8.57
N GLU A 140 -14.20 7.28 -7.84
CA GLU A 140 -14.69 6.48 -6.72
C GLU A 140 -14.09 6.92 -5.37
N ILE A 141 -13.22 7.93 -5.36
CA ILE A 141 -12.42 8.27 -4.19
C ILE A 141 -13.00 9.52 -3.50
N ALA A 142 -13.46 9.37 -2.26
CA ALA A 142 -13.84 10.51 -1.42
C ALA A 142 -12.59 11.36 -1.14
N VAL A 143 -12.60 12.62 -1.58
CA VAL A 143 -11.47 13.55 -1.37
C VAL A 143 -11.39 13.89 0.11
N PRO A 144 -10.20 13.76 0.76
CA PRO A 144 -10.02 14.12 2.15
C PRO A 144 -10.32 15.60 2.42
N GLU A 145 -10.60 15.88 3.68
CA GLU A 145 -10.78 17.23 4.22
C GLU A 145 -9.62 18.17 3.82
N MET A 146 -9.94 19.46 3.72
CA MET A 146 -8.94 20.53 3.61
C MET A 146 -7.83 20.30 4.65
N ASN A 147 -6.58 20.15 4.20
CA ASN A 147 -5.36 19.83 4.97
C ASN A 147 -4.88 18.36 4.98
N CYS A 148 -5.41 17.49 4.12
CA CYS A 148 -4.85 16.14 3.93
C CYS A 148 -4.50 15.84 2.47
N THR A 149 -3.40 15.12 2.26
CA THR A 149 -2.99 14.59 0.95
C THR A 149 -3.33 13.11 0.86
N LEU A 150 -3.98 12.72 -0.23
CA LEU A 150 -4.41 11.35 -0.47
C LEU A 150 -3.42 10.64 -1.39
N PHE A 151 -3.08 9.41 -1.03
CA PHE A 151 -2.26 8.52 -1.84
C PHE A 151 -3.00 7.22 -2.14
N LEU A 152 -2.69 6.62 -3.30
CA LEU A 152 -2.97 5.22 -3.56
C LEU A 152 -1.65 4.45 -3.45
N LEU A 153 -1.58 3.45 -2.58
CA LEU A 153 -0.51 2.47 -2.53
C LEU A 153 -1.04 1.17 -3.16
N ALA A 154 -0.30 0.59 -4.09
CA ALA A 154 -0.69 -0.67 -4.70
C ALA A 154 0.49 -1.59 -5.00
N GLY A 155 0.23 -2.90 -4.98
CA GLY A 155 1.20 -3.94 -5.27
C GLY A 155 0.66 -4.96 -6.26
N TYR A 156 0.33 -4.54 -7.49
CA TYR A 156 -0.27 -5.46 -8.46
C TYR A 156 0.69 -6.57 -8.89
N ALA A 157 0.20 -7.80 -8.88
CA ALA A 157 0.95 -8.97 -9.34
C ALA A 157 1.53 -8.81 -10.76
N LYS A 158 0.81 -8.11 -11.66
CA LYS A 158 1.26 -7.84 -13.05
C LYS A 158 2.59 -7.09 -13.11
N TYR A 159 2.85 -6.19 -12.16
CA TYR A 159 4.06 -5.36 -12.15
C TYR A 159 5.13 -5.87 -11.19
N GLY A 160 4.76 -6.75 -10.25
CA GLY A 160 5.71 -7.46 -9.40
C GLY A 160 6.41 -6.61 -8.33
N ARG A 161 5.93 -5.38 -8.05
CA ARG A 161 6.52 -4.45 -7.07
C ARG A 161 5.48 -3.43 -6.58
N PRO A 162 5.71 -2.79 -5.42
CA PRO A 162 4.85 -1.74 -4.92
C PRO A 162 5.00 -0.43 -5.71
N TYR A 163 3.94 0.37 -5.70
CA TYR A 163 3.88 1.71 -6.26
C TYR A 163 3.00 2.61 -5.39
N ALA A 164 3.26 3.91 -5.43
CA ALA A 164 2.44 4.92 -4.79
C ALA A 164 2.09 6.01 -5.81
N TRP A 165 0.88 6.54 -5.76
CA TRP A 165 0.43 7.68 -6.56
C TRP A 165 -0.21 8.72 -5.66
N ILE A 166 -0.07 9.99 -6.06
CA ILE A 166 -0.81 11.09 -5.46
C ILE A 166 -2.24 11.10 -6.04
N ARG A 167 -3.23 11.38 -5.20
CA ARG A 167 -4.65 11.49 -5.57
C ARG A 167 -5.26 12.83 -5.19
N SER A 168 -4.62 13.61 -4.34
CA SER A 168 -5.01 14.99 -4.04
C SER A 168 -3.78 15.85 -3.74
N ASN A 169 -3.92 17.17 -3.76
CA ASN A 169 -2.86 18.15 -3.46
C ASN A 169 -1.53 17.92 -4.22
N HIS A 170 -1.62 17.58 -5.51
CA HIS A 170 -0.44 17.29 -6.33
C HIS A 170 0.56 18.45 -6.36
N GLU A 171 0.04 19.68 -6.34
CA GLU A 171 0.79 20.93 -6.36
C GLU A 171 1.69 21.13 -5.13
N ARG A 172 1.41 20.46 -3.99
CA ARG A 172 2.25 20.58 -2.79
C ARG A 172 3.54 19.76 -2.86
N LEU A 173 3.50 18.64 -3.58
CA LEU A 173 4.59 17.66 -3.62
C LEU A 173 5.31 17.63 -4.96
N VAL A 174 4.70 18.17 -6.00
CA VAL A 174 5.28 18.24 -7.34
C VAL A 174 5.09 19.67 -7.87
N ASN A 175 6.19 20.29 -8.33
CA ASN A 175 6.14 21.57 -9.02
C ASN A 175 5.48 21.40 -10.39
N ILE A 176 4.15 21.36 -10.43
CA ILE A 176 3.39 21.19 -11.67
C ILE A 176 3.01 22.57 -12.21
N GLY A 177 3.85 23.09 -13.09
CA GLY A 177 3.42 24.10 -14.07
C GLY A 177 2.70 23.41 -15.21
N GLY A 178 1.40 23.13 -15.06
CA GLY A 178 0.56 22.65 -16.16
C GLY A 178 -0.50 21.62 -15.77
N THR A 179 -1.75 21.88 -16.13
CA THR A 179 -2.93 20.99 -16.03
C THR A 179 -2.81 19.77 -16.95
N ASP A 180 -1.87 18.86 -16.71
CA ASP A 180 -1.74 17.64 -17.51
C ASP A 180 -2.17 16.40 -16.72
N SER A 181 -3.26 15.78 -17.16
CA SER A 181 -3.83 14.54 -16.60
C SER A 181 -2.81 13.41 -16.48
N LEU A 182 -1.78 13.41 -17.34
CA LEU A 182 -0.71 12.40 -17.37
C LEU A 182 0.16 12.41 -16.11
N VAL A 183 0.25 13.53 -15.38
CA VAL A 183 1.04 13.61 -14.15
C VAL A 183 0.40 12.81 -13.02
N ARG A 184 -0.95 12.72 -12.99
CA ARG A 184 -1.69 11.96 -11.96
C ARG A 184 -1.52 10.44 -12.11
N ASP A 185 -1.23 9.98 -13.32
CA ASP A 185 -1.01 8.57 -13.62
C ASP A 185 0.43 8.10 -13.42
N THR A 186 1.34 9.04 -13.12
CA THR A 186 2.74 8.72 -12.89
C THR A 186 2.98 8.32 -11.42
N PRO A 187 3.49 7.10 -11.16
CA PRO A 187 3.81 6.69 -9.79
C PRO A 187 4.97 7.54 -9.22
N MET A 188 4.90 7.80 -7.92
CA MET A 188 5.95 8.50 -7.18
C MET A 188 7.25 7.69 -7.16
N LYS A 189 8.37 8.41 -7.22
CA LYS A 189 9.71 7.84 -7.06
C LYS A 189 10.12 7.97 -5.59
N LEU A 190 9.60 7.06 -4.77
CA LEU A 190 9.97 6.98 -3.35
C LEU A 190 11.25 6.15 -3.18
N LYS A 191 12.09 6.54 -2.22
CA LYS A 191 13.31 5.81 -1.90
C LYS A 191 12.98 4.41 -1.39
N SER A 192 12.01 4.29 -0.48
CA SER A 192 11.50 3.02 0.03
C SER A 192 11.09 2.06 -1.09
N ILE A 193 10.35 2.55 -2.10
CA ILE A 193 9.93 1.74 -3.25
C ILE A 193 11.11 1.36 -4.14
N THR A 194 12.04 2.29 -4.35
CA THR A 194 13.25 2.05 -5.17
C THR A 194 14.14 0.98 -4.55
N ASP A 195 14.30 1.04 -3.22
CA ASP A 195 15.12 0.13 -2.44
C ASP A 195 14.43 -1.21 -2.14
N TRP A 196 13.13 -1.37 -2.40
CA TRP A 196 12.35 -2.58 -2.09
C TRP A 196 12.91 -3.89 -2.67
N CYS A 197 13.55 -3.82 -3.84
CA CYS A 197 14.16 -5.01 -4.44
C CYS A 197 15.47 -5.42 -3.76
N SER A 198 16.21 -4.48 -3.19
CA SER A 198 17.55 -4.70 -2.62
C SER A 198 17.52 -4.81 -1.10
N GLN A 199 16.65 -4.04 -0.46
CA GLN A 199 16.47 -3.92 0.97
C GLN A 199 15.10 -4.50 1.30
N GLY A 200 14.94 -5.15 2.45
CA GLY A 200 13.70 -5.82 2.85
C GLY A 200 12.56 -4.86 3.20
N THR A 201 12.39 -3.78 2.43
CA THR A 201 11.45 -2.69 2.65
C THR A 201 10.02 -3.23 2.77
N ARG A 202 9.30 -2.71 3.76
CA ARG A 202 7.94 -3.09 4.12
C ARG A 202 6.99 -1.93 3.88
N VAL A 203 5.70 -2.16 4.08
CA VAL A 203 4.68 -1.12 3.85
C VAL A 203 4.89 0.11 4.74
N TRP A 204 5.31 -0.10 6.00
CA TRP A 204 5.52 0.98 6.96
C TRP A 204 6.69 1.89 6.58
N ASP A 205 7.70 1.39 5.86
CA ASP A 205 8.79 2.26 5.37
C ASP A 205 8.27 3.26 4.33
N ILE A 206 7.36 2.81 3.45
CA ILE A 206 6.70 3.69 2.46
C ILE A 206 5.82 4.71 3.19
N VAL A 207 5.05 4.27 4.19
CA VAL A 207 4.17 5.16 4.98
C VAL A 207 5.00 6.21 5.73
N SER A 208 6.09 5.81 6.38
CA SER A 208 7.00 6.73 7.09
C SER A 208 7.58 7.79 6.16
N GLU A 209 8.02 7.39 4.96
CA GLU A 209 8.49 8.32 3.93
C GLU A 209 7.38 9.28 3.47
N LEU A 210 6.17 8.78 3.21
CA LEU A 210 5.03 9.62 2.81
C LEU A 210 4.62 10.62 3.90
N VAL A 211 4.57 10.20 5.16
CA VAL A 211 4.30 11.07 6.30
C VAL A 211 5.38 12.16 6.41
N GLY A 212 6.65 11.78 6.34
CA GLY A 212 7.77 12.73 6.38
C GLY A 212 7.79 13.73 5.23
N LEU A 213 7.24 13.38 4.07
CA LEU A 213 7.11 14.28 2.91
C LEU A 213 5.93 15.26 3.03
N CYS A 214 4.84 14.85 3.68
CA CYS A 214 3.59 15.61 3.67
C CYS A 214 3.42 16.54 4.86
N THR A 215 3.79 16.06 6.05
CA THR A 215 3.55 16.74 7.31
C THR A 215 4.64 17.79 7.54
N VAL A 216 4.23 19.03 7.79
CA VAL A 216 5.15 20.12 8.10
C VAL A 216 4.89 20.63 9.53
N PRO A 217 5.90 20.58 10.43
CA PRO A 217 7.20 19.91 10.27
C PRO A 217 7.07 18.37 10.23
N PRO A 218 8.04 17.64 9.63
CA PRO A 218 8.03 16.19 9.65
C PRO A 218 8.00 15.65 11.08
N PRO A 219 7.08 14.73 11.43
CA PRO A 219 6.96 14.25 12.80
C PRO A 219 8.14 13.36 13.18
N VAL A 220 8.56 13.46 14.44
CA VAL A 220 9.60 12.59 15.00
C VAL A 220 9.16 11.13 15.00
N ASN A 221 7.87 10.87 15.23
CA ASN A 221 7.26 9.55 15.14
C ASN A 221 6.11 9.56 14.12
N PRO A 222 6.29 9.01 12.91
CA PRO A 222 5.23 8.95 11.91
C PRO A 222 4.07 8.02 12.29
N PHE A 223 4.26 7.14 13.29
CA PHE A 223 3.28 6.17 13.79
C PHE A 223 2.65 6.57 15.12
N SER A 224 2.74 7.84 15.53
CA SER A 224 2.09 8.29 16.76
C SER A 224 0.59 8.05 16.74
N LEU A 225 0.07 7.67 17.90
CA LEU A 225 -1.33 7.30 18.08
C LEU A 225 -2.17 8.48 18.53
N ASP A 226 -3.39 8.56 18.03
CA ASP A 226 -4.41 9.46 18.55
C ASP A 226 -5.09 8.81 19.76
N MET A 227 -4.43 8.94 20.91
CA MET A 227 -4.93 8.35 22.16
C MET A 227 -6.27 8.94 22.60
N CYS A 228 -6.57 10.19 22.22
CA CYS A 228 -7.87 10.80 22.47
C CYS A 228 -8.95 10.05 21.68
N TYR A 229 -8.76 9.87 20.38
CA TYR A 229 -9.65 9.09 19.53
C TYR A 229 -9.84 7.66 20.07
N LEU A 230 -8.76 6.95 20.39
CA LEU A 230 -8.85 5.57 20.91
C LEU A 230 -9.68 5.48 22.21
N GLN A 231 -9.64 6.52 23.04
CA GLN A 231 -10.45 6.60 24.27
C GLN A 231 -11.92 6.93 24.00
N THR A 232 -12.28 7.46 22.83
CA THR A 232 -13.69 7.67 22.46
C THR A 232 -14.40 6.42 21.96
N LEU A 233 -13.64 5.43 21.46
CA LEU A 233 -14.18 4.17 20.97
C LEU A 233 -14.99 3.43 22.04
N SER A 234 -16.01 2.67 21.61
CA SER A 234 -16.73 1.76 22.50
C SER A 234 -15.78 0.76 23.13
N LEU A 235 -16.17 0.18 24.26
CA LEU A 235 -15.28 -0.72 25.02
C LEU A 235 -14.80 -1.92 24.17
N GLN A 236 -15.70 -2.49 23.37
CA GLN A 236 -15.38 -3.64 22.50
C GLN A 236 -14.43 -3.23 21.37
N GLU A 237 -14.70 -2.11 20.70
CA GLU A 237 -13.85 -1.59 19.63
C GLU A 237 -12.47 -1.19 20.17
N ARG A 238 -12.43 -0.46 21.29
CA ARG A 238 -11.17 -0.07 21.93
C ARG A 238 -10.30 -1.27 22.25
N PHE A 239 -10.88 -2.34 22.80
CA PHE A 239 -10.15 -3.59 23.08
C PHE A 239 -9.58 -4.21 21.80
N LEU A 240 -10.41 -4.35 20.75
CA LEU A 240 -9.99 -4.93 19.47
C LEU A 240 -8.93 -4.08 18.75
N VAL A 241 -9.19 -2.79 18.60
CA VAL A 241 -8.31 -1.83 17.91
C VAL A 241 -6.98 -1.72 18.63
N SER A 242 -6.97 -1.59 19.96
CA SER A 242 -5.70 -1.54 20.71
C SER A 242 -4.87 -2.81 20.54
N GLY A 243 -5.48 -4.00 20.55
CA GLY A 243 -4.77 -5.26 20.31
C GLY A 243 -4.19 -5.35 18.88
N ALA A 244 -4.96 -4.92 17.88
CA ALA A 244 -4.53 -4.92 16.49
C ALA A 244 -3.36 -3.95 16.24
N ILE A 245 -3.42 -2.74 16.81
CA ILE A 245 -2.34 -1.76 16.71
C ILE A 245 -1.10 -2.24 17.45
N ILE A 246 -1.21 -2.83 18.66
CA ILE A 246 -0.05 -3.41 19.37
C ILE A 246 0.65 -4.43 18.49
N ASN A 247 -0.09 -5.39 17.93
CA ASN A 247 0.48 -6.40 17.05
C ASN A 247 1.20 -5.77 15.83
N PHE A 248 0.59 -4.74 15.22
CA PHE A 248 1.22 -4.00 14.13
C PHE A 248 2.51 -3.29 14.53
N LEU A 249 2.50 -2.54 15.64
CA LEU A 249 3.67 -1.80 16.10
C LEU A 249 4.80 -2.74 16.54
N GLU A 250 4.48 -3.89 17.14
CA GLU A 250 5.46 -4.92 17.48
C GLU A 250 6.10 -5.52 16.22
N MET A 251 5.30 -5.84 15.18
CA MET A 251 5.86 -6.27 13.90
C MET A 251 6.77 -5.19 13.29
N LEU A 252 6.33 -3.93 13.30
CA LEU A 252 7.13 -2.80 12.83
C LEU A 252 8.48 -2.75 13.56
N LEU A 253 8.48 -2.86 14.89
CA LEU A 253 9.70 -2.84 15.71
C LEU A 253 10.62 -4.04 15.44
N VAL A 254 10.08 -5.20 15.11
CA VAL A 254 10.88 -6.40 14.75
C VAL A 254 11.67 -6.18 13.45
N TYR A 255 11.08 -5.49 12.47
CA TYR A 255 11.69 -5.32 11.15
C TYR A 255 12.41 -3.97 10.96
N THR A 256 12.20 -3.01 11.85
CA THR A 256 12.81 -1.68 11.77
C THR A 256 14.19 -1.66 12.44
N SER A 257 15.17 -1.00 11.82
CA SER A 257 16.49 -0.81 12.46
C SER A 257 16.36 0.07 13.70
N ARG A 258 17.12 -0.25 14.75
CA ARG A 258 17.20 0.55 15.98
C ARG A 258 17.81 1.93 15.76
N ASP A 259 18.50 2.13 14.65
CA ASP A 259 19.07 3.43 14.28
C ASP A 259 18.02 4.40 13.71
N GLN A 260 16.79 3.93 13.47
CA GLN A 260 15.71 4.79 13.01
C GLN A 260 15.27 5.74 14.14
N PRO A 261 15.13 7.05 13.87
CA PRO A 261 14.88 8.05 14.90
C PRO A 261 13.54 7.85 15.63
N PHE A 262 12.58 7.20 14.99
CA PHE A 262 11.27 6.92 15.58
C PHE A 262 11.21 5.61 16.37
N TYR A 263 12.26 4.76 16.36
CA TYR A 263 12.23 3.43 16.99
C TYR A 263 11.86 3.51 18.47
N ASP A 264 12.59 4.33 19.24
CA ASP A 264 12.33 4.50 20.67
C ASP A 264 10.96 5.13 20.94
N LYS A 265 10.49 6.00 20.03
CA LYS A 265 9.17 6.61 20.14
C LYS A 265 8.04 5.63 19.89
N VAL A 266 8.20 4.70 18.96
CA VAL A 266 7.23 3.62 18.76
C VAL A 266 7.22 2.66 19.97
N MET A 267 8.38 2.37 20.56
CA MET A 267 8.44 1.60 21.81
C MET A 267 7.65 2.27 22.94
N GLU A 268 7.81 3.59 23.13
CA GLU A 268 7.06 4.38 24.11
C GLU A 268 5.53 4.29 23.85
N GLU A 269 5.09 4.42 22.59
CA GLU A 269 3.68 4.30 22.18
C GLU A 269 3.11 2.91 22.50
N VAL A 270 3.87 1.84 22.21
CA VAL A 270 3.46 0.45 22.50
C VAL A 270 3.19 0.26 24.00
N ASP A 271 4.04 0.80 24.87
CA ASP A 271 3.86 0.67 26.32
C ASP A 271 2.63 1.42 26.83
N ILE A 272 2.35 2.61 26.28
CA ILE A 272 1.13 3.36 26.59
C ILE A 272 -0.09 2.59 26.12
N LEU A 273 -0.07 2.07 24.89
CA LEU A 273 -1.17 1.35 24.29
C LEU A 273 -1.45 0.01 24.99
N ARG A 274 -0.41 -0.71 25.44
CA ARG A 274 -0.56 -1.94 26.24
C ARG A 274 -1.33 -1.69 27.53
N ARG A 275 -1.07 -0.58 28.23
CA ARG A 275 -1.83 -0.20 29.43
C ARG A 275 -3.31 0.04 29.11
N LEU A 276 -3.60 0.72 27.99
CA LEU A 276 -4.97 0.91 27.52
C LEU A 276 -5.65 -0.43 27.19
N HIS A 277 -4.96 -1.32 26.49
CA HIS A 277 -5.46 -2.62 26.09
C HIS A 277 -5.80 -3.50 27.29
N ILE A 278 -4.89 -3.62 28.26
CA ILE A 278 -5.09 -4.43 29.48
C ILE A 278 -6.27 -3.89 30.29
N ARG A 279 -6.38 -2.56 30.43
CA ARG A 279 -7.53 -1.94 31.10
C ARG A 279 -8.84 -2.26 30.37
N SER A 280 -8.85 -2.11 29.04
CA SER A 280 -10.04 -2.39 28.22
C SER A 280 -10.44 -3.87 28.31
N LEU A 281 -9.47 -4.79 28.27
CA LEU A 281 -9.69 -6.23 28.43
C LEU A 281 -10.35 -6.54 29.78
N TRP A 282 -9.81 -5.98 30.86
CA TRP A 282 -10.35 -6.17 32.20
C TRP A 282 -11.79 -5.66 32.31
N GLU A 283 -12.07 -4.47 31.76
CA GLU A 283 -13.41 -3.91 31.71
C GLU A 283 -14.36 -4.80 30.89
N VAL A 284 -13.95 -5.33 29.73
CA VAL A 284 -14.75 -6.28 28.92
C VAL A 284 -15.09 -7.54 29.72
N GLN A 285 -14.11 -8.12 30.43
CA GLN A 285 -14.31 -9.33 31.23
C GLN A 285 -15.31 -9.10 32.37
N LYS A 286 -15.24 -7.95 33.04
CA LYS A 286 -16.18 -7.59 34.12
C LYS A 286 -17.64 -7.55 33.62
N HIS A 287 -17.88 -6.95 32.45
CA HIS A 287 -19.23 -6.85 31.87
C HIS A 287 -19.78 -8.21 31.38
N ARG A 288 -18.90 -9.15 30.99
CA ARG A 288 -19.28 -10.54 30.70
C ARG A 288 -19.64 -11.32 31.96
N GLY A 289 -18.96 -11.06 33.08
CA GLY A 289 -19.25 -11.73 34.36
C GLY A 289 -20.60 -11.35 34.96
N THR A 290 -21.12 -10.15 34.68
CA THR A 290 -22.40 -9.65 35.22
C THR A 290 -23.63 -10.08 34.43
N THR A 291 -23.48 -10.71 33.26
CA THR A 291 -24.59 -11.12 32.38
C THR A 291 -24.95 -12.60 32.48
N SER A 292 -24.45 -13.33 33.49
CA SER A 292 -24.95 -14.67 33.81
C SER A 292 -26.24 -14.56 34.63
N PRO A 293 -27.43 -14.88 34.07
CA PRO A 293 -28.64 -14.90 34.87
C PRO A 293 -28.56 -16.09 35.83
N SER A 294 -28.74 -15.80 37.10
CA SER A 294 -29.12 -16.77 38.12
C SER A 294 -30.44 -17.40 37.69
N ASN A 295 -30.40 -18.61 37.11
CA ASN A 295 -31.57 -19.48 37.04
C ASN A 295 -31.96 -19.84 38.48
N GLN A 296 -33.03 -19.19 38.96
CA GLN A 296 -33.89 -19.74 40.01
C GLN A 296 -34.77 -20.83 39.43
#